data_AF-A0A2D9T612-F1
#
_entry.id   AF-A0A2D9T612-F1
#
_cell.length_a   1.000
_cell.length_b   1.000
_cell.length_c   1.000
_cell.angle_alpha   90.00
_cell.angle_beta   90.00
_cell.angle_gamma   90.00
#
_symmetry.space_group_name_H-M   'P 1'
#
loop_
_entity.id
_entity.type
_entity.pdbx_description
1 polymer ?
#
loop_
_entity_poly.entity_id
_entity_poly.type
_entity_poly.pdbx_seq_one_letter_code
_entity_poly.pdbx_strand_id
1 'polypeptide(L)'
;MLLSVTAPWASCADPASFDVRVDVRTDYRPGRDFVGTKTTIVPMAGDAGTDVEAEERLGTEGDFLAGERIANFSGLGPGIHLVSVSLIGSGGEVVSSRRVSADVRGSSTVTVVITQSCRDQVCPAEGDDDSLTECAGGRCVDPRCSPEAPELCGDRCESDGECPAASACTRGVCTDGTCLVAPDDDSCGAARICDLEDGCVSIDGSCAPRESLCDDGVDEDCDGVTDCADPDCAGASCDDGVFCNGPDHCEAGRCAAHEGSSCERLCDEGGRRCVDCNDDGNCGAPVEGAWGPCEAAIDDCSGQGVRRREVRVPTCVDGGCTEVTTTQTEACPVPRPEGSACGGDGRVCCGGACSRLDSNDHCGACRVSCASIGTTCAPTGTGGFGCVGCTTDAACRSILNGAATCYGASGPAWCRCQCPIDGTICDDGGCGPGFRCNDDTGFGPHYCF
;
A
#
# COMPACT_ATOMS: atom_id res chain seq x y z
N MET A 1 -34.36 -91.52 25.91
CA MET A 1 -33.05 -91.16 25.33
C MET A 1 -33.14 -89.68 24.96
N LEU A 2 -32.87 -88.80 25.92
CA LEU A 2 -32.92 -87.34 25.78
C LEU A 2 -31.48 -86.84 25.90
N LEU A 3 -31.00 -86.21 24.84
CA LEU A 3 -29.67 -85.61 24.75
C LEU A 3 -29.56 -84.44 25.75
N SER A 4 -28.62 -84.56 26.69
CA SER A 4 -28.13 -83.42 27.47
C SER A 4 -27.12 -82.66 26.61
N VAL A 5 -27.49 -81.47 26.14
CA VAL A 5 -26.57 -80.51 25.53
C VAL A 5 -26.06 -79.61 26.66
N THR A 6 -24.81 -79.83 27.09
CA THR A 6 -24.08 -78.89 27.94
C THR A 6 -23.53 -77.78 27.05
N ALA A 7 -24.15 -76.60 27.11
CA ALA A 7 -23.58 -75.39 26.53
C ALA A 7 -22.39 -74.95 27.40
N PRO A 8 -21.19 -74.73 26.84
CA PRO A 8 -20.12 -74.09 27.57
C PRO A 8 -20.47 -72.61 27.77
N TRP A 9 -20.53 -72.19 29.03
CA TRP A 9 -20.47 -70.78 29.37
C TRP A 9 -19.11 -70.26 28.91
N ALA A 10 -19.08 -69.57 27.78
CA ALA A 10 -17.99 -68.67 27.46
C ALA A 10 -18.03 -67.57 28.52
N SER A 11 -17.16 -67.67 29.52
CA SER A 11 -16.80 -66.54 30.36
C SER A 11 -16.32 -65.46 29.40
N CYS A 12 -17.10 -64.38 29.25
CA CYS A 12 -16.54 -63.15 28.72
C CYS A 12 -15.42 -62.80 29.69
N ALA A 13 -14.17 -62.82 29.23
CA ALA A 13 -13.11 -62.19 29.99
C ALA A 13 -13.54 -60.74 30.17
N ASP A 14 -13.57 -60.25 31.42
CA ASP A 14 -13.70 -58.82 31.63
C ASP A 14 -12.64 -58.13 30.77
N PRO A 15 -13.00 -57.09 30.01
CA PRO A 15 -12.02 -56.35 29.24
C PRO A 15 -10.91 -55.90 30.20
N ALA A 16 -9.66 -56.12 29.79
CA ALA A 16 -8.52 -55.68 30.59
C ALA A 16 -8.68 -54.18 30.88
N SER A 17 -8.54 -53.81 32.15
CA SER A 17 -8.64 -52.43 32.58
C SER A 17 -7.41 -52.06 33.41
N PHE A 18 -6.98 -50.81 33.26
CA PHE A 18 -5.72 -50.33 33.80
C PHE A 18 -5.89 -49.02 34.55
N ASP A 19 -4.95 -48.76 35.45
CA ASP A 19 -4.85 -47.49 36.18
C ASP A 19 -3.88 -46.57 35.44
N VAL A 20 -4.34 -45.37 35.07
CA VAL A 20 -3.50 -44.33 34.48
C VAL A 20 -3.37 -43.19 35.48
N ARG A 21 -2.12 -42.89 35.80
CA ARG A 21 -1.70 -41.82 36.68
C ARG A 21 -1.21 -40.66 35.84
N VAL A 22 -1.64 -39.43 36.14
CA VAL A 22 -1.24 -38.25 35.36
C VAL A 22 -0.40 -37.33 36.22
N ASP A 23 0.85 -37.14 35.80
CA ASP A 23 1.78 -36.18 36.40
C ASP A 23 1.86 -34.94 35.52
N VAL A 24 1.98 -33.76 36.13
CA VAL A 24 2.27 -32.52 35.43
C VAL A 24 3.64 -32.02 35.83
N ARG A 25 4.43 -31.66 34.82
CA ARG A 25 5.67 -30.92 35.02
C ARG A 25 5.58 -29.56 34.35
N THR A 26 5.83 -28.48 35.07
CA THR A 26 5.68 -27.14 34.55
C THR A 26 6.55 -26.10 35.26
N ASP A 27 6.97 -25.08 34.52
CA ASP A 27 7.59 -23.85 35.01
C ASP A 27 6.58 -22.72 35.26
N TYR A 28 5.27 -23.00 35.08
CA TYR A 28 4.22 -22.18 35.68
C TYR A 28 4.17 -22.42 37.20
N ARG A 29 3.92 -21.36 37.97
CA ARG A 29 3.92 -21.40 39.43
C ARG A 29 2.53 -21.64 40.01
N PRO A 30 2.37 -22.65 40.88
CA PRO A 30 1.11 -22.88 41.56
C PRO A 30 0.78 -21.71 42.50
N GLY A 31 -0.48 -21.32 42.57
CA GLY A 31 -0.97 -20.22 43.40
C GLY A 31 -0.73 -18.82 42.83
N ARG A 32 0.15 -18.67 41.82
CA ARG A 32 0.41 -17.40 41.14
C ARG A 32 -0.02 -17.46 39.68
N ASP A 33 0.59 -18.33 38.89
CA ASP A 33 0.34 -18.41 37.45
C ASP A 33 -0.86 -19.32 37.15
N PHE A 34 -1.15 -20.30 38.01
CA PHE A 34 -2.35 -21.15 37.94
C PHE A 34 -2.78 -21.63 39.34
N VAL A 35 -4.06 -21.95 39.54
CA VAL A 35 -4.64 -22.39 40.82
C VAL A 35 -5.30 -23.78 40.76
N GLY A 36 -5.30 -24.42 39.60
CA GLY A 36 -5.87 -25.75 39.44
C GLY A 36 -5.51 -26.38 38.11
N THR A 37 -5.84 -27.66 37.97
CA THR A 37 -5.63 -28.43 36.75
C THR A 37 -6.89 -29.16 36.35
N LYS A 38 -7.14 -29.21 35.05
CA LYS A 38 -8.20 -30.02 34.45
C LYS A 38 -7.57 -31.07 33.56
N THR A 39 -7.90 -32.33 33.80
CA THR A 39 -7.43 -33.47 33.02
C THR A 39 -8.59 -34.18 32.35
N THR A 40 -8.48 -34.40 31.04
CA THR A 40 -9.43 -35.19 30.27
C THR A 40 -8.67 -36.30 29.54
N ILE A 41 -9.18 -37.53 29.60
CA ILE A 41 -8.64 -38.66 28.84
C ILE A 41 -9.73 -39.15 27.90
N VAL A 42 -9.44 -39.12 26.60
CA VAL A 42 -10.35 -39.59 25.54
C VAL A 42 -9.70 -40.70 24.72
N PRO A 43 -10.41 -41.80 24.40
CA PRO A 43 -9.91 -42.81 23.49
C PRO A 43 -9.86 -42.27 22.05
N MET A 44 -8.83 -42.62 21.28
CA MET A 44 -8.76 -42.28 19.85
C MET A 44 -9.82 -43.06 19.05
N ALA A 45 -10.36 -42.44 17.99
CA ALA A 45 -11.45 -42.98 17.19
C ALA A 45 -11.14 -44.39 16.64
N GLY A 46 -11.88 -45.40 17.12
CA GLY A 46 -11.67 -46.82 16.81
C GLY A 46 -11.61 -47.71 18.05
N ASP A 47 -11.30 -47.14 19.21
CA ASP A 47 -11.28 -47.84 20.50
C ASP A 47 -12.59 -47.61 21.28
N ALA A 48 -13.14 -48.67 21.86
CA ALA A 48 -14.34 -48.59 22.69
C ALA A 48 -13.97 -48.08 24.10
N GLY A 49 -14.23 -46.81 24.39
CA GLY A 49 -14.02 -46.21 25.72
C GLY A 49 -14.95 -45.03 25.97
N THR A 50 -15.20 -44.71 27.23
CA THR A 50 -15.88 -43.48 27.65
C THR A 50 -14.85 -42.43 28.04
N ASP A 51 -15.10 -41.19 27.64
CA ASP A 51 -14.31 -40.04 28.09
C ASP A 51 -14.35 -39.96 29.62
N VAL A 52 -13.19 -39.79 30.23
CA VAL A 52 -13.06 -39.57 31.69
C VAL A 52 -12.41 -38.24 31.95
N GLU A 53 -12.87 -37.56 33.00
CA GLU A 53 -12.44 -36.22 33.36
C GLU A 53 -12.21 -36.13 34.87
N ALA A 54 -11.19 -35.39 35.25
CA ALA A 54 -10.91 -35.02 36.62
C ALA A 54 -10.51 -33.54 36.68
N GLU A 55 -11.07 -32.81 37.65
CA GLU A 55 -10.66 -31.45 37.99
C GLU A 55 -10.07 -31.47 39.40
N GLU A 56 -8.89 -30.87 39.55
CA GLU A 56 -8.22 -30.73 40.84
C GLU A 56 -7.92 -29.24 41.09
N ARG A 57 -8.38 -28.72 42.23
CA ARG A 57 -7.91 -27.42 42.72
C ARG A 57 -6.64 -27.67 43.50
N LEU A 58 -5.57 -26.99 43.11
CA LEU A 58 -4.25 -27.18 43.70
C LEU A 58 -4.04 -26.15 44.82
N GLY A 59 -3.29 -26.56 45.84
CA GLY A 59 -2.76 -25.63 46.82
C GLY A 59 -1.61 -24.79 46.24
N THR A 60 -1.02 -23.94 47.07
CA THR A 60 0.21 -23.19 46.75
C THR A 60 1.49 -24.04 46.93
N GLU A 61 1.34 -25.32 47.26
CA GLU A 61 2.43 -26.23 47.61
C GLU A 61 2.56 -27.32 46.53
N GLY A 62 3.79 -27.63 46.11
CA GLY A 62 4.11 -28.67 45.13
C GLY A 62 5.34 -28.31 44.29
N ASP A 63 6.19 -29.29 44.00
CA ASP A 63 7.36 -29.11 43.13
C ASP A 63 7.00 -29.51 41.71
N PHE A 64 6.27 -28.62 41.03
CA PHE A 64 5.85 -28.83 39.64
C PHE A 64 7.03 -28.82 38.66
N LEU A 65 8.21 -28.32 39.04
CA LEU A 65 9.43 -28.42 38.21
C LEU A 65 9.97 -29.86 38.21
N ALA A 66 9.90 -30.56 39.35
CA ALA A 66 10.21 -32.00 39.43
C ALA A 66 9.09 -32.87 38.84
N GLY A 67 7.84 -32.43 38.98
CA GLY A 67 6.63 -33.09 38.50
C GLY A 67 5.73 -33.52 39.65
N GLU A 68 4.44 -33.23 39.54
CA GLU A 68 3.44 -33.50 40.57
C GLU A 68 2.27 -34.32 40.02
N ARG A 69 1.73 -35.22 40.86
CA ARG A 69 0.57 -36.04 40.51
C ARG A 69 -0.70 -35.20 40.64
N ILE A 70 -1.47 -35.10 39.56
CA ILE A 70 -2.70 -34.28 39.52
C ILE A 70 -3.99 -35.08 39.21
N ALA A 71 -3.86 -36.36 38.86
CA ALA A 71 -5.03 -37.21 38.68
C ALA A 71 -4.66 -38.71 38.72
N ASN A 72 -5.59 -39.53 39.22
CA ASN A 72 -5.53 -40.97 39.09
C ASN A 72 -6.85 -41.46 38.50
N PHE A 73 -6.76 -42.16 37.37
CA PHE A 73 -7.90 -42.77 36.71
C PHE A 73 -7.76 -44.29 36.76
N SER A 74 -8.88 -44.97 36.97
CA SER A 74 -8.96 -46.43 36.99
C SER A 74 -9.98 -46.89 35.97
N GLY A 75 -9.83 -48.10 35.45
CA GLY A 75 -10.82 -48.68 34.56
C GLY A 75 -10.61 -48.37 33.07
N LEU A 76 -9.45 -47.86 32.65
CA LEU A 76 -9.19 -47.57 31.25
C LEU A 76 -8.88 -48.85 30.46
N GLY A 77 -9.53 -49.02 29.31
CA GLY A 77 -9.25 -50.10 28.38
C GLY A 77 -7.89 -49.93 27.68
N PRO A 78 -7.30 -51.02 27.14
CA PRO A 78 -6.10 -50.91 26.32
C PRO A 78 -6.35 -50.10 25.05
N GLY A 79 -5.34 -49.37 24.58
CA GLY A 79 -5.44 -48.59 23.35
C GLY A 79 -4.74 -47.24 23.44
N ILE A 80 -4.91 -46.42 22.41
CA ILE A 80 -4.32 -45.08 22.36
C ILE A 80 -5.33 -44.10 22.98
N HIS A 81 -4.90 -43.44 24.04
CA HIS A 81 -5.67 -42.41 24.73
C HIS A 81 -4.98 -41.05 24.57
N LEU A 82 -5.78 -40.02 24.31
CA LEU A 82 -5.34 -38.64 24.31
C LEU A 82 -5.58 -38.05 25.69
N VAL A 83 -4.49 -37.82 26.43
CA VAL A 83 -4.49 -37.18 27.75
C VAL A 83 -4.30 -35.69 27.55
N SER A 84 -5.33 -34.90 27.80
CA SER A 84 -5.31 -33.44 27.73
C SER A 84 -5.26 -32.86 29.13
N VAL A 85 -4.25 -32.05 29.41
CA VAL A 85 -4.13 -31.32 30.68
C VAL A 85 -4.18 -29.82 30.41
N SER A 86 -4.98 -29.11 31.20
CA SER A 86 -5.08 -27.65 31.19
C SER A 86 -4.74 -27.10 32.57
N LEU A 87 -3.86 -26.10 32.61
CA LEU A 87 -3.61 -25.28 33.79
C LEU A 87 -4.69 -24.21 33.87
N ILE A 88 -5.33 -24.06 35.02
CA ILE A 88 -6.48 -23.18 35.25
C ILE A 88 -6.05 -22.01 36.15
N GLY A 89 -6.26 -20.78 35.67
CA GLY A 89 -5.95 -19.56 36.38
C GLY A 89 -6.99 -19.18 37.44
N SER A 90 -6.73 -18.10 38.17
CA SER A 90 -7.55 -17.72 39.34
C SER A 90 -8.97 -17.29 38.96
N GLY A 91 -9.17 -16.76 37.76
CA GLY A 91 -10.49 -16.41 37.19
C GLY A 91 -11.22 -17.59 36.53
N GLY A 92 -10.61 -18.78 36.49
CA GLY A 92 -11.15 -19.98 35.84
C GLY A 92 -10.79 -20.15 34.36
N GLU A 93 -9.97 -19.25 33.82
CA GLU A 93 -9.42 -19.32 32.47
C GLU A 93 -8.39 -20.44 32.31
N VAL A 94 -8.23 -20.95 31.09
CA VAL A 94 -7.13 -21.86 30.75
C VAL A 94 -5.88 -21.03 30.48
N VAL A 95 -4.86 -21.18 31.33
CA VAL A 95 -3.57 -20.46 31.23
C VAL A 95 -2.68 -21.09 30.16
N SER A 96 -2.63 -22.42 30.15
CA SER A 96 -1.91 -23.20 29.14
C SER A 96 -2.47 -24.62 29.13
N SER A 97 -2.30 -25.33 28.01
CA SER A 97 -2.75 -26.71 27.88
C SER A 97 -1.83 -27.50 26.97
N ARG A 98 -1.79 -28.82 27.18
CA ARG A 98 -1.04 -29.73 26.33
C ARG A 98 -1.73 -31.08 26.26
N ARG A 99 -1.62 -31.73 25.10
CA ARG A 99 -2.12 -33.08 24.87
C ARG A 99 -0.97 -34.06 24.71
N VAL A 100 -1.10 -35.24 25.32
CA VAL A 100 -0.16 -36.36 25.17
C VAL A 100 -0.92 -37.59 24.72
N SER A 101 -0.45 -38.21 23.63
CA SER A 101 -0.98 -39.46 23.11
C SER A 101 -0.26 -40.63 23.77
N ALA A 102 -0.95 -41.34 24.66
CA ALA A 102 -0.40 -42.44 25.45
C ALA A 102 -0.99 -43.78 25.03
N ASP A 103 -0.14 -44.78 24.77
CA ASP A 103 -0.56 -46.15 24.49
C ASP A 103 -0.67 -46.95 25.79
N VAL A 104 -1.89 -47.13 26.27
CA VAL A 104 -2.20 -47.84 27.51
C VAL A 104 -2.20 -49.34 27.22
N ARG A 105 -1.15 -50.02 27.69
CA ARG A 105 -1.03 -51.50 27.62
C ARG A 105 -1.03 -52.18 28.99
N GLY A 106 -1.05 -51.37 30.05
CA GLY A 106 -0.88 -51.74 31.45
C GLY A 106 -1.09 -50.51 32.33
N SER A 107 -1.19 -50.69 33.65
CA SER A 107 -1.22 -49.53 34.55
C SER A 107 0.08 -48.74 34.45
N SER A 108 0.00 -47.45 34.16
CA SER A 108 1.14 -46.59 33.82
C SER A 108 0.99 -45.19 34.40
N THR A 109 2.08 -44.42 34.30
CA THR A 109 2.08 -42.98 34.57
C THR A 109 2.32 -42.25 33.24
N VAL A 110 1.60 -41.16 33.03
CA VAL A 110 1.73 -40.27 31.88
C VAL A 110 2.11 -38.91 32.41
N THR A 111 3.31 -38.45 32.07
CA THR A 111 3.78 -37.12 32.48
C THR A 111 3.55 -36.11 31.37
N VAL A 112 2.78 -35.06 31.68
CA VAL A 112 2.48 -33.97 30.75
C VAL A 112 3.34 -32.76 31.12
N VAL A 113 4.29 -32.42 30.24
CA VAL A 113 5.20 -31.29 30.44
C VAL A 113 4.63 -30.04 29.78
N ILE A 114 4.26 -29.03 30.54
CA ILE A 114 3.68 -27.76 30.05
C ILE A 114 4.67 -26.64 30.37
N THR A 115 5.26 -25.99 29.36
CA THR A 115 6.28 -24.96 29.57
C THR A 115 5.78 -23.57 29.16
N GLN A 116 6.20 -22.52 29.88
CA GLN A 116 5.85 -21.12 29.56
C GLN A 116 6.34 -20.72 28.17
N SER A 117 7.49 -21.25 27.76
CA SER A 117 8.04 -21.08 26.41
C SER A 117 7.12 -21.56 25.28
N CYS A 118 6.05 -22.31 25.61
CA CYS A 118 5.03 -22.75 24.66
C CYS A 118 3.77 -21.87 24.62
N ARG A 119 3.67 -20.79 25.43
CA ARG A 119 2.47 -19.95 25.51
C ARG A 119 2.02 -19.40 24.16
N ASP A 120 2.97 -18.87 23.39
CA ASP A 120 2.72 -18.22 22.10
C ASP A 120 3.18 -19.06 20.90
N GLN A 121 3.57 -20.32 21.15
CA GLN A 121 4.04 -21.21 20.09
C GLN A 121 2.89 -21.90 19.38
N VAL A 122 2.86 -21.73 18.06
CA VAL A 122 1.88 -22.38 17.18
C VAL A 122 2.54 -23.60 16.55
N CYS A 123 1.98 -24.78 16.79
CA CYS A 123 2.48 -26.05 16.25
C CYS A 123 1.50 -26.68 15.25
N PRO A 124 2.00 -27.23 14.12
CA PRO A 124 3.41 -27.24 13.69
C PRO A 124 3.91 -25.86 13.25
N ALA A 125 5.21 -25.59 13.44
CA ALA A 125 5.82 -24.35 12.97
C ALA A 125 5.98 -24.35 11.44
N GLU A 126 6.23 -23.18 10.84
CA GLU A 126 6.39 -23.09 9.38
C GLU A 126 7.61 -23.91 8.91
N GLY A 127 7.35 -24.95 8.12
CA GLY A 127 8.38 -25.85 7.60
C GLY A 127 8.63 -27.12 8.43
N ASP A 128 7.96 -27.26 9.58
CA ASP A 128 7.96 -28.50 10.36
C ASP A 128 7.12 -29.61 9.70
N ASP A 129 7.34 -30.84 10.14
CA ASP A 129 6.49 -31.98 9.77
C ASP A 129 5.10 -31.84 10.39
N ASP A 130 4.04 -32.14 9.61
CA ASP A 130 2.63 -32.02 10.04
C ASP A 130 2.29 -32.86 11.28
N SER A 131 3.12 -33.84 11.66
CA SER A 131 2.94 -34.64 12.87
C SER A 131 3.34 -33.92 14.16
N LEU A 132 4.15 -32.85 14.09
CA LEU A 132 4.64 -32.09 15.25
C LEU A 132 3.61 -31.08 15.75
N THR A 133 2.52 -31.59 16.32
CA THR A 133 1.30 -30.79 16.63
C THR A 133 1.20 -30.32 18.08
N GLU A 134 2.15 -30.68 18.94
CA GLU A 134 2.18 -30.27 20.36
C GLU A 134 3.48 -29.51 20.67
N CYS A 135 3.47 -28.65 21.69
CA CYS A 135 4.68 -27.94 22.12
C CYS A 135 5.23 -28.48 23.44
N ALA A 136 6.56 -28.61 23.53
CA ALA A 136 7.25 -28.96 24.78
C ALA A 136 8.64 -28.31 24.85
N GLY A 137 8.87 -27.42 25.83
CA GLY A 137 10.14 -26.72 25.96
C GLY A 137 10.38 -25.71 24.83
N GLY A 138 9.31 -25.07 24.33
CA GLY A 138 9.38 -24.00 23.34
C GLY A 138 9.53 -24.44 21.89
N ARG A 139 9.35 -25.74 21.61
CA ARG A 139 9.45 -26.33 20.26
C ARG A 139 8.29 -27.26 19.95
N CYS A 140 8.01 -27.45 18.67
CA CYS A 140 7.00 -28.39 18.21
C CYS A 140 7.53 -29.82 18.24
N VAL A 141 6.73 -30.73 18.79
CA VAL A 141 7.04 -32.14 19.06
C VAL A 141 5.88 -33.04 18.66
N ASP A 142 6.16 -34.33 18.46
CA ASP A 142 5.12 -35.34 18.26
C ASP A 142 4.21 -35.39 19.51
N PRO A 143 2.87 -35.54 19.38
CA PRO A 143 1.96 -35.68 20.52
C PRO A 143 2.30 -36.82 21.48
N ARG A 144 3.09 -37.80 21.07
CA ARG A 144 3.57 -38.89 21.92
C ARG A 144 4.86 -38.54 22.66
N CYS A 145 5.47 -37.38 22.42
CA CYS A 145 6.62 -36.91 23.18
C CYS A 145 6.24 -36.73 24.65
N SER A 146 6.85 -37.52 25.52
CA SER A 146 6.74 -37.40 26.96
C SER A 146 8.03 -37.89 27.62
N PRO A 147 8.22 -37.68 28.93
CA PRO A 147 9.32 -38.30 29.68
C PRO A 147 9.36 -39.84 29.56
N GLU A 148 8.21 -40.48 29.32
CA GLU A 148 8.11 -41.93 29.09
C GLU A 148 8.43 -42.36 27.64
N ALA A 149 8.44 -41.42 26.70
CA ALA A 149 8.79 -41.62 25.28
C ALA A 149 9.73 -40.49 24.76
N PRO A 150 10.93 -40.34 25.35
CA PRO A 150 11.82 -39.19 25.12
C PRO A 150 12.43 -39.16 23.72
N GLU A 151 12.43 -40.28 22.99
CA GLU A 151 12.91 -40.38 21.61
C GLU A 151 12.05 -39.61 20.60
N LEU A 152 10.78 -39.38 20.93
CA LEU A 152 9.84 -38.64 20.09
C LEU A 152 9.89 -37.13 20.35
N CYS A 153 10.67 -36.71 21.33
CA CYS A 153 10.80 -35.31 21.69
C CYS A 153 11.78 -34.56 20.78
N GLY A 154 12.70 -35.22 20.07
CA GLY A 154 13.73 -34.53 19.26
C GLY A 154 14.95 -34.13 20.09
N ASP A 155 15.56 -32.98 19.80
CA ASP A 155 16.76 -32.49 20.53
C ASP A 155 16.49 -32.34 22.03
N ARG A 156 17.45 -32.70 22.88
CA ARG A 156 17.27 -32.70 24.35
C ARG A 156 18.44 -31.99 25.00
N CYS A 157 18.15 -31.26 26.07
CA CYS A 157 19.20 -30.75 26.94
C CYS A 157 19.86 -31.91 27.70
N GLU A 158 21.16 -31.79 27.98
CA GLU A 158 21.89 -32.73 28.86
C GLU A 158 22.25 -32.09 30.21
N SER A 159 22.24 -30.75 30.29
CA SER A 159 22.58 -29.99 31.48
C SER A 159 21.83 -28.66 31.57
N ASP A 160 21.71 -28.11 32.78
CA ASP A 160 21.07 -26.80 33.04
C ASP A 160 21.69 -25.66 32.23
N GLY A 161 22.99 -25.74 31.93
CA GLY A 161 23.71 -24.71 31.16
C GLY A 161 23.33 -24.63 29.68
N GLU A 162 22.62 -25.63 29.16
CA GLU A 162 22.07 -25.63 27.80
C GLU A 162 20.70 -24.95 27.72
N CYS A 163 20.06 -24.73 28.88
CA CYS A 163 18.73 -24.15 28.95
C CYS A 163 18.81 -22.63 29.13
N PRO A 164 18.16 -21.85 28.23
CA PRO A 164 18.16 -20.40 28.36
C PRO A 164 17.38 -19.94 29.59
N ALA A 165 17.87 -18.91 30.26
CA ALA A 165 17.10 -18.14 31.24
C ALA A 165 16.09 -17.24 30.50
N ALA A 166 14.91 -17.04 31.08
CA ALA A 166 13.88 -16.13 30.54
C ALA A 166 14.17 -14.67 30.91
N SER A 167 14.64 -14.43 32.13
CA SER A 167 15.02 -13.12 32.66
C SER A 167 16.29 -13.19 33.53
N ALA A 168 16.82 -12.02 33.92
CA ALA A 168 18.05 -11.91 34.71
C ALA A 168 17.99 -12.58 36.10
N CYS A 169 16.79 -12.86 36.61
CA CYS A 169 16.58 -13.54 37.88
C CYS A 169 16.12 -14.99 37.72
N THR A 170 16.13 -15.53 36.50
CA THR A 170 15.76 -16.93 36.25
C THR A 170 16.98 -17.76 35.87
N ARG A 171 16.86 -19.07 36.04
CA ARG A 171 17.83 -20.06 35.57
C ARG A 171 17.12 -21.09 34.69
N GLY A 172 17.75 -21.49 33.60
CA GLY A 172 17.33 -22.66 32.85
C GLY A 172 17.65 -23.93 33.64
N VAL A 173 16.71 -24.87 33.67
CA VAL A 173 16.84 -26.17 34.34
C VAL A 173 16.52 -27.25 33.34
N CYS A 174 17.42 -28.23 33.20
CA CYS A 174 17.22 -29.37 32.32
C CYS A 174 16.61 -30.52 33.11
N THR A 175 15.33 -30.84 32.83
CA THR A 175 14.64 -31.96 33.48
C THR A 175 14.17 -32.96 32.43
N ASP A 176 14.69 -34.19 32.49
CA ASP A 176 14.43 -35.27 31.52
C ASP A 176 14.55 -34.85 30.05
N GLY A 177 15.56 -34.02 29.74
CA GLY A 177 15.84 -33.56 28.39
C GLY A 177 14.93 -32.45 27.88
N THR A 178 14.11 -31.85 28.75
CA THR A 178 13.31 -30.65 28.44
C THR A 178 13.81 -29.47 29.26
N CYS A 179 13.95 -28.31 28.62
CA CYS A 179 14.29 -27.07 29.33
C CYS A 179 13.05 -26.46 29.98
N LEU A 180 13.16 -26.24 31.29
CA LEU A 180 12.21 -25.49 32.12
C LEU A 180 12.92 -24.26 32.68
N VAL A 181 12.16 -23.27 33.11
CA VAL A 181 12.69 -22.06 33.74
C VAL A 181 12.36 -22.05 35.22
N ALA A 182 13.38 -21.96 36.08
CA ALA A 182 13.20 -21.81 37.52
C ALA A 182 13.50 -20.37 37.96
N PRO A 183 12.61 -19.73 38.74
CA PRO A 183 12.90 -18.43 39.34
C PRO A 183 14.01 -18.53 40.39
N ASP A 184 14.77 -17.45 40.54
CA ASP A 184 15.78 -17.26 41.59
C ASP A 184 15.50 -15.98 42.36
N ASP A 185 14.61 -16.07 43.35
CA ASP A 185 14.17 -14.91 44.12
C ASP A 185 15.33 -14.25 44.88
N ASP A 186 16.31 -15.05 45.32
CA ASP A 186 17.53 -14.56 45.99
C ASP A 186 18.36 -13.61 45.09
N SER A 187 18.27 -13.77 43.77
CA SER A 187 18.94 -12.89 42.81
C SER A 187 18.30 -11.50 42.72
N CYS A 188 17.07 -11.34 43.20
CA CYS A 188 16.34 -10.07 43.16
C CYS A 188 16.61 -9.14 44.35
N GLY A 189 17.33 -9.61 45.36
CA GLY A 189 17.59 -8.85 46.58
C GLY A 189 16.37 -8.78 47.50
N ALA A 190 16.48 -7.99 48.57
CA ALA A 190 15.41 -7.91 49.58
C ALA A 190 14.14 -7.26 49.00
N ALA A 191 12.97 -7.81 49.37
CA ALA A 191 11.63 -7.31 49.00
C ALA A 191 11.30 -7.35 47.50
N ARG A 192 11.95 -8.23 46.74
CA ARG A 192 11.59 -8.56 45.35
C ARG A 192 11.53 -10.06 45.15
N ILE A 193 10.68 -10.52 44.24
CA ILE A 193 10.56 -11.91 43.77
C ILE A 193 10.87 -11.94 42.28
N CYS A 194 11.34 -13.08 41.80
CA CYS A 194 11.57 -13.23 40.38
C CYS A 194 10.23 -13.50 39.66
N ASP A 195 9.90 -12.66 38.71
CA ASP A 195 8.96 -12.96 37.64
C ASP A 195 9.70 -13.48 36.40
N LEU A 196 9.10 -14.46 35.73
CA LEU A 196 9.72 -15.12 34.58
C LEU A 196 9.75 -14.20 33.35
N GLU A 197 8.79 -13.28 33.24
CA GLU A 197 8.65 -12.34 32.12
C GLU A 197 9.15 -10.95 32.54
N ASP A 198 8.68 -10.43 33.67
CA ASP A 198 8.96 -9.06 34.12
C ASP A 198 10.30 -8.92 34.88
N GLY A 199 11.01 -10.04 35.10
CA GLY A 199 12.22 -10.06 35.90
C GLY A 199 11.95 -9.81 37.38
N CYS A 200 12.85 -9.12 38.08
CA CYS A 200 12.65 -8.90 39.51
C CYS A 200 11.48 -7.95 39.76
N VAL A 201 10.38 -8.42 40.33
CA VAL A 201 9.21 -7.60 40.69
C VAL A 201 9.11 -7.48 42.21
N SER A 202 8.57 -6.37 42.71
CA SER A 202 8.48 -6.13 44.16
C SER A 202 7.39 -6.99 44.81
N ILE A 203 7.69 -7.67 45.92
CA ILE A 203 6.70 -8.54 46.63
C ILE A 203 5.78 -7.79 47.57
N ASP A 204 6.16 -6.58 47.97
CA ASP A 204 5.56 -5.91 49.11
C ASP A 204 4.68 -4.71 48.77
N GLY A 205 4.35 -4.47 47.49
CA GLY A 205 3.60 -3.26 47.15
C GLY A 205 4.28 -2.03 47.76
N SER A 206 5.62 -1.94 47.69
CA SER A 206 6.32 -0.69 48.00
C SER A 206 6.14 0.24 46.81
N CYS A 207 4.90 0.66 46.68
CA CYS A 207 4.49 1.86 46.05
C CYS A 207 5.52 2.97 46.30
N ALA A 208 5.88 3.69 45.25
CA ALA A 208 6.49 4.99 45.42
C ALA A 208 5.59 5.85 46.33
N PRO A 209 6.11 6.88 47.02
CA PRO A 209 5.27 7.76 47.82
C PRO A 209 4.36 8.68 46.99
N ARG A 210 4.46 8.63 45.65
CA ARG A 210 3.75 9.41 44.65
C ARG A 210 4.01 8.81 43.27
N GLU A 211 3.11 9.01 42.30
CA GLU A 211 3.39 8.69 40.90
C GLU A 211 4.66 9.36 40.38
N SER A 212 5.40 8.59 39.57
CA SER A 212 6.68 8.97 39.01
C SER A 212 6.65 9.08 37.49
N LEU A 213 5.73 8.35 36.85
CA LEU A 213 5.41 8.38 35.43
C LEU A 213 3.89 8.53 35.31
N CYS A 214 3.45 9.59 34.63
CA CYS A 214 2.04 10.01 34.62
C CYS A 214 1.32 9.67 33.29
N ASP A 215 1.88 8.77 32.48
CA ASP A 215 1.37 8.42 31.15
C ASP A 215 1.68 6.98 30.70
N ASP A 216 2.07 6.08 31.60
CA ASP A 216 2.52 4.73 31.27
C ASP A 216 1.49 3.61 31.60
N GLY A 217 0.38 3.97 32.25
CA GLY A 217 -0.68 3.02 32.61
C GLY A 217 -0.44 2.26 33.91
N VAL A 218 0.59 2.61 34.68
CA VAL A 218 1.01 1.90 35.88
C VAL A 218 0.69 2.71 37.14
N ASP A 219 0.12 2.04 38.14
CA ASP A 219 -0.13 2.63 39.47
C ASP A 219 1.12 2.48 40.34
N GLU A 220 1.99 3.49 40.30
CA GLU A 220 3.33 3.37 40.88
C GLU A 220 3.34 3.62 42.38
N ASP A 221 2.34 4.35 42.90
CA ASP A 221 2.11 4.56 44.33
C ASP A 221 0.97 3.69 44.92
N CYS A 222 0.41 2.81 44.09
CA CYS A 222 -0.56 1.78 44.40
C CYS A 222 -1.73 2.23 45.26
N ASP A 223 -2.19 3.46 45.07
CA ASP A 223 -3.37 4.01 45.74
C ASP A 223 -4.69 3.68 45.00
N GLY A 224 -4.60 3.07 43.81
CA GLY A 224 -5.69 2.59 42.99
C GLY A 224 -6.15 3.55 41.90
N VAL A 225 -5.46 4.68 41.70
CA VAL A 225 -5.59 5.54 40.52
C VAL A 225 -4.29 5.51 39.71
N THR A 226 -4.37 5.86 38.43
CA THR A 226 -3.22 5.78 37.51
C THR A 226 -3.12 7.03 36.64
N ASP A 227 -1.90 7.42 36.30
CA ASP A 227 -1.56 8.47 35.34
C ASP A 227 -2.26 9.81 35.65
N CYS A 228 -2.77 10.49 34.63
CA CYS A 228 -3.54 11.72 34.82
C CYS A 228 -4.81 11.56 35.67
N ALA A 229 -5.31 10.34 35.94
CA ALA A 229 -6.40 10.13 36.89
C ALA A 229 -5.91 10.23 38.35
N ASP A 230 -4.61 10.10 38.57
CA ASP A 230 -3.93 10.27 39.85
C ASP A 230 -3.78 11.76 40.24
N PRO A 231 -4.19 12.16 41.46
CA PRO A 231 -3.95 13.49 42.00
C PRO A 231 -2.48 13.94 42.03
N ASP A 232 -1.53 13.03 42.18
CA ASP A 232 -0.10 13.31 42.26
C ASP A 232 0.50 13.69 40.89
N CYS A 233 -0.21 13.38 39.79
CA CYS A 233 0.13 13.76 38.43
C CYS A 233 -0.47 15.06 37.95
N ALA A 234 -1.11 15.84 38.83
CA ALA A 234 -1.66 17.15 38.46
C ALA A 234 -0.62 18.07 37.80
N GLY A 235 -0.83 18.40 36.51
CA GLY A 235 0.07 19.23 35.71
C GLY A 235 1.32 18.54 35.17
N ALA A 236 1.45 17.23 35.33
CA ALA A 236 2.51 16.45 34.69
C ALA A 236 2.32 16.39 33.17
N SER A 237 3.43 16.25 32.44
CA SER A 237 3.38 16.05 30.98
C SER A 237 2.81 14.70 30.63
N CYS A 238 2.03 14.63 29.57
CA CYS A 238 1.48 13.41 28.99
C CYS A 238 1.27 13.59 27.47
N ASP A 239 0.82 12.56 26.77
CA ASP A 239 0.43 12.61 25.34
C ASP A 239 -0.93 11.91 25.18
N ASP A 240 -1.97 12.65 24.78
CA ASP A 240 -3.32 12.09 24.58
C ASP A 240 -3.49 11.38 23.22
N GLY A 241 -2.39 11.31 22.46
CA GLY A 241 -2.31 10.75 21.13
C GLY A 241 -2.61 11.76 20.04
N VAL A 242 -3.03 13.00 20.36
CA VAL A 242 -3.28 14.07 19.40
C VAL A 242 -2.03 14.95 19.30
N PHE A 243 -1.33 14.88 18.19
CA PHE A 243 -0.11 15.67 17.98
C PHE A 243 -0.41 17.17 17.75
N CYS A 244 -1.53 17.50 17.10
CA CYS A 244 -1.80 18.84 16.59
C CYS A 244 -2.35 19.84 17.60
N ASN A 245 -2.62 19.44 18.83
CA ASN A 245 -3.06 20.32 19.92
C ASN A 245 -1.90 20.79 20.83
N GLY A 246 -0.67 20.31 20.58
CA GLY A 246 0.53 20.65 21.33
C GLY A 246 0.92 19.57 22.35
N PRO A 247 1.95 19.79 23.17
CA PRO A 247 2.22 18.90 24.30
C PRO A 247 1.08 18.96 25.32
N ASP A 248 0.63 17.81 25.78
CA ASP A 248 -0.43 17.71 26.77
C ASP A 248 0.11 17.72 28.20
N HIS A 249 -0.78 18.09 29.11
CA HIS A 249 -0.60 17.92 30.53
C HIS A 249 -1.87 17.36 31.18
N CYS A 250 -1.66 16.70 32.32
CA CYS A 250 -2.74 16.17 33.13
C CYS A 250 -3.54 17.31 33.78
N GLU A 251 -4.83 17.39 33.45
CA GLU A 251 -5.78 18.30 34.10
C GLU A 251 -7.11 17.60 34.33
N ALA A 252 -7.66 17.74 35.54
CA ALA A 252 -8.97 17.21 35.91
C ALA A 252 -9.16 15.70 35.62
N GLY A 253 -8.12 14.90 35.86
CA GLY A 253 -8.21 13.44 35.72
C GLY A 253 -7.91 12.91 34.31
N ARG A 254 -7.41 13.76 33.39
CA ARG A 254 -7.26 13.42 31.96
C ARG A 254 -6.00 14.03 31.36
N CYS A 255 -5.38 13.31 30.44
CA CYS A 255 -4.44 13.88 29.50
C CYS A 255 -5.24 14.56 28.39
N ALA A 256 -5.39 15.88 28.45
CA ALA A 256 -6.21 16.64 27.49
C ALA A 256 -5.97 18.16 27.54
N ALA A 257 -5.27 18.66 28.55
CA ALA A 257 -4.99 20.08 28.63
C ALA A 257 -3.75 20.39 27.80
N HIS A 258 -3.89 21.34 26.89
CA HIS A 258 -2.88 21.60 25.87
C HIS A 258 -2.79 23.10 25.58
N GLU A 259 -1.59 23.59 25.24
CA GLU A 259 -1.36 25.02 24.97
C GLU A 259 -1.72 25.44 23.53
N GLY A 260 -2.24 24.51 22.72
CA GLY A 260 -2.57 24.72 21.32
C GLY A 260 -1.47 24.22 20.40
N SER A 261 -1.76 24.22 19.09
CA SER A 261 -0.87 23.61 18.09
C SER A 261 0.55 24.14 18.19
N SER A 262 1.51 23.21 18.28
CA SER A 262 2.95 23.51 18.26
C SER A 262 3.46 23.92 16.88
N CYS A 263 2.63 23.81 15.84
CA CYS A 263 3.01 24.07 14.47
C CYS A 263 2.83 25.54 14.07
N GLU A 264 3.85 26.10 13.41
CA GLU A 264 3.87 27.51 12.98
C GLU A 264 2.83 27.83 11.88
N ARG A 265 2.42 26.83 11.09
CA ARG A 265 1.47 26.99 9.97
C ARG A 265 0.34 25.97 10.00
N LEU A 266 0.65 24.72 9.65
CA LEU A 266 -0.31 23.63 9.52
C LEU A 266 0.25 22.38 10.18
N CYS A 267 -0.67 21.53 10.59
CA CYS A 267 -0.35 20.29 11.28
C CYS A 267 -1.02 19.11 10.57
N ASP A 268 -0.26 18.03 10.43
CA ASP A 268 -0.71 16.73 9.94
C ASP A 268 -0.75 15.76 11.13
N GLU A 269 -1.95 15.48 11.61
CA GLU A 269 -2.20 14.60 12.76
C GLU A 269 -1.83 13.15 12.44
N GLY A 270 -2.20 12.67 11.24
CA GLY A 270 -1.90 11.31 10.81
C GLY A 270 -0.40 11.06 10.63
N GLY A 271 0.33 12.09 10.21
CA GLY A 271 1.79 12.07 10.07
C GLY A 271 2.57 12.50 11.32
N ARG A 272 1.89 12.91 12.40
CA ARG A 272 2.49 13.46 13.64
C ARG A 272 3.62 14.47 13.38
N ARG A 273 3.38 15.43 12.48
CA ARG A 273 4.40 16.42 12.06
C ARG A 273 3.80 17.75 11.63
N CYS A 274 4.62 18.80 11.71
CA CYS A 274 4.28 20.09 11.13
C CYS A 274 4.56 20.10 9.62
N VAL A 275 3.65 20.71 8.88
CA VAL A 275 3.69 20.74 7.41
C VAL A 275 3.41 22.16 6.89
N ASP A 276 3.86 22.43 5.68
CA ASP A 276 3.54 23.66 4.97
C ASP A 276 2.15 23.60 4.32
N CYS A 277 1.66 22.40 3.99
CA CYS A 277 0.39 22.20 3.31
C CYS A 277 -0.24 20.83 3.61
N ASN A 278 -1.58 20.79 3.61
CA ASN A 278 -2.39 19.57 3.54
C ASN A 278 -3.05 19.41 2.16
N ASP A 279 -3.20 20.53 1.44
CA ASP A 279 -3.72 20.59 0.07
C ASP A 279 -3.03 21.70 -0.74
N ASP A 280 -3.20 21.68 -2.07
CA ASP A 280 -2.60 22.64 -3.00
C ASP A 280 -2.98 24.10 -2.69
N GLY A 281 -4.17 24.33 -2.12
CA GLY A 281 -4.64 25.66 -1.76
C GLY A 281 -3.83 26.30 -0.64
N ASN A 282 -3.16 25.51 0.20
CA ASN A 282 -2.28 26.02 1.26
C ASN A 282 -0.95 26.57 0.71
N CYS A 283 -0.60 26.21 -0.53
CA CYS A 283 0.64 26.62 -1.19
C CYS A 283 0.51 27.91 -2.01
N GLY A 284 -0.69 28.51 -2.05
CA GLY A 284 -0.95 29.79 -2.71
C GLY A 284 -1.60 29.65 -4.08
N ALA A 285 -1.70 30.77 -4.79
CA ALA A 285 -2.37 30.82 -6.08
C ALA A 285 -1.40 30.55 -7.24
N PRO A 286 -1.86 29.96 -8.36
CA PRO A 286 -1.06 29.83 -9.58
C PRO A 286 -0.58 31.19 -10.10
N VAL A 287 0.65 31.23 -10.59
CA VAL A 287 1.25 32.43 -11.20
C VAL A 287 1.37 32.22 -12.70
N GLU A 288 0.70 33.08 -13.46
CA GLU A 288 0.73 33.04 -14.92
C GLU A 288 1.90 33.87 -15.48
N GLY A 289 2.69 33.25 -16.34
CA GLY A 289 3.71 33.93 -17.13
C GLY A 289 3.14 34.75 -18.28
N ALA A 290 3.98 35.59 -18.87
CA ALA A 290 3.62 36.32 -20.08
C ALA A 290 3.46 35.36 -21.27
N TRP A 291 2.54 35.70 -22.18
CA TRP A 291 2.41 35.00 -23.45
C TRP A 291 3.64 35.19 -24.32
N GLY A 292 4.18 34.09 -24.83
CA GLY A 292 5.21 34.07 -25.85
C GLY A 292 4.69 34.58 -27.21
N PRO A 293 5.58 34.61 -28.23
CA PRO A 293 5.20 34.99 -29.58
C PRO A 293 4.12 34.07 -30.15
N CYS A 294 3.34 34.59 -31.10
CA CYS A 294 2.36 33.80 -31.83
C CYS A 294 3.09 32.98 -32.91
N GLU A 295 3.09 31.65 -32.77
CA GLU A 295 3.75 30.74 -33.69
C GLU A 295 2.69 30.05 -34.58
N ALA A 296 2.86 30.11 -35.89
CA ALA A 296 2.01 29.40 -36.85
C ALA A 296 2.87 28.51 -37.75
N ALA A 297 2.34 27.36 -38.15
CA ALA A 297 3.01 26.50 -39.11
C ALA A 297 3.15 27.21 -40.47
N ILE A 298 4.23 26.93 -41.20
CA ILE A 298 4.57 27.64 -42.44
C ILE A 298 3.57 27.36 -43.57
N ASP A 299 2.85 26.24 -43.48
CA ASP A 299 1.81 25.75 -44.37
C ASP A 299 0.38 26.11 -43.90
N ASP A 300 0.23 26.71 -42.72
CA ASP A 300 -1.06 27.15 -42.20
C ASP A 300 -1.47 28.51 -42.78
N CYS A 301 -2.48 28.48 -43.64
CA CYS A 301 -3.08 29.63 -44.29
C CYS A 301 -4.37 30.10 -43.62
N SER A 302 -4.80 29.47 -42.52
CA SER A 302 -5.99 29.85 -41.75
C SER A 302 -5.87 31.22 -41.07
N GLY A 303 -4.64 31.75 -40.98
CA GLY A 303 -4.33 32.96 -40.23
C GLY A 303 -4.43 32.77 -38.73
N GLN A 304 -4.42 31.53 -38.26
CA GLN A 304 -4.36 31.17 -36.85
C GLN A 304 -2.96 30.65 -36.51
N GLY A 305 -2.45 31.07 -35.37
CA GLY A 305 -1.28 30.51 -34.72
C GLY A 305 -1.62 30.11 -33.30
N VAL A 306 -0.63 29.54 -32.62
CA VAL A 306 -0.71 29.21 -31.21
C VAL A 306 0.41 29.94 -30.49
N ARG A 307 0.06 30.62 -29.39
CA ARG A 307 1.06 31.13 -28.44
C ARG A 307 1.01 30.30 -27.16
N ARG A 308 2.15 30.27 -26.46
CA ARG A 308 2.34 29.49 -25.24
C ARG A 308 2.76 30.39 -24.10
N ARG A 309 2.35 30.05 -22.88
CA ARG A 309 2.89 30.64 -21.64
C ARG A 309 3.10 29.55 -20.61
N GLU A 310 4.04 29.79 -19.71
CA GLU A 310 4.23 28.96 -18.53
C GLU A 310 3.30 29.42 -17.41
N VAL A 311 2.70 28.46 -16.72
CA VAL A 311 1.88 28.69 -15.52
C VAL A 311 2.48 27.85 -14.41
N ARG A 312 2.95 28.54 -13.37
CA ARG A 312 3.55 27.91 -12.19
C ARG A 312 2.44 27.66 -11.18
N VAL A 313 2.21 26.39 -10.90
CA VAL A 313 1.16 25.92 -10.00
C VAL A 313 1.84 25.41 -8.75
N PRO A 314 1.65 26.07 -7.59
CA PRO A 314 2.11 25.53 -6.33
C PRO A 314 1.26 24.30 -5.97
N THR A 315 1.92 23.20 -5.61
CA THR A 315 1.31 21.88 -5.37
C THR A 315 1.86 21.29 -4.09
N CYS A 316 0.97 20.75 -3.27
CA CYS A 316 1.33 20.10 -2.03
C CYS A 316 1.83 18.68 -2.30
N VAL A 317 3.07 18.40 -1.91
CA VAL A 317 3.68 17.08 -2.04
C VAL A 317 4.32 16.73 -0.71
N ASP A 318 3.80 15.69 -0.07
CA ASP A 318 4.30 15.18 1.21
C ASP A 318 4.45 16.27 2.30
N GLY A 319 3.45 17.13 2.42
CA GLY A 319 3.44 18.22 3.40
C GLY A 319 4.32 19.43 3.05
N GLY A 320 5.03 19.39 1.91
CA GLY A 320 5.84 20.50 1.40
C GLY A 320 5.21 21.15 0.18
N CYS A 321 5.26 22.48 0.12
CA CYS A 321 4.84 23.21 -1.07
C CYS A 321 5.93 23.17 -2.15
N THR A 322 5.63 22.49 -3.25
CA THR A 322 6.48 22.42 -4.44
C THR A 322 5.85 23.20 -5.58
N GLU A 323 6.62 23.50 -6.63
CA GLU A 323 6.12 24.25 -7.78
C GLU A 323 6.17 23.38 -9.05
N VAL A 324 5.02 23.17 -9.67
CA VAL A 324 4.89 22.46 -10.94
C VAL A 324 4.65 23.48 -12.04
N THR A 325 5.49 23.46 -13.08
CA THR A 325 5.30 24.33 -14.25
C THR A 325 4.49 23.61 -15.31
N THR A 326 3.37 24.20 -15.69
CA THR A 326 2.52 23.73 -16.80
C THR A 326 2.56 24.72 -17.96
N THR A 327 2.26 24.25 -19.16
CA THR A 327 2.16 25.12 -20.35
C THR A 327 0.71 25.31 -20.73
N GLN A 328 0.26 26.56 -20.81
CA GLN A 328 -1.02 26.89 -21.43
C GLN A 328 -0.80 27.32 -22.88
N THR A 329 -1.76 26.99 -23.74
CA THR A 329 -1.78 27.37 -25.14
C THR A 329 -3.07 28.11 -25.46
N GLU A 330 -3.00 29.09 -26.35
CA GLU A 330 -4.20 29.71 -26.92
C GLU A 330 -4.00 30.10 -28.38
N ALA A 331 -5.11 30.18 -29.10
CA ALA A 331 -5.12 30.64 -30.46
C ALA A 331 -4.84 32.15 -30.53
N CYS A 332 -4.08 32.56 -31.54
CA CYS A 332 -3.77 33.95 -31.80
C CYS A 332 -3.79 34.22 -33.31
N PRO A 333 -4.22 35.42 -33.73
CA PRO A 333 -4.25 35.76 -35.14
C PRO A 333 -2.84 36.00 -35.67
N VAL A 334 -2.50 35.34 -36.79
CA VAL A 334 -1.28 35.58 -37.57
C VAL A 334 -1.71 36.08 -38.95
N PRO A 335 -1.53 37.38 -39.27
CA PRO A 335 -1.93 37.91 -40.56
C PRO A 335 -1.21 37.18 -41.70
N ARG A 336 -1.96 36.45 -42.54
CA ARG A 336 -1.48 35.87 -43.79
C ARG A 336 -2.31 36.40 -44.96
N PRO A 337 -1.84 37.47 -45.63
CA PRO A 337 -2.47 37.97 -46.85
C PRO A 337 -2.55 36.89 -47.94
N GLU A 338 -3.52 37.00 -48.84
CA GLU A 338 -3.57 36.15 -50.04
C GLU A 338 -2.28 36.30 -50.85
N GLY A 339 -1.77 35.19 -51.39
CA GLY A 339 -0.48 35.17 -52.09
C GLY A 339 0.75 35.01 -51.19
N SER A 340 0.60 34.98 -49.86
CA SER A 340 1.70 34.65 -48.94
C SER A 340 2.23 33.25 -49.21
N ALA A 341 3.55 33.08 -49.30
CA ALA A 341 4.16 31.78 -49.51
C ALA A 341 3.82 30.80 -48.36
N CYS A 342 3.52 29.57 -48.71
CA CYS A 342 3.19 28.50 -47.75
C CYS A 342 3.78 27.16 -48.21
N GLY A 343 4.12 26.26 -47.28
CA GLY A 343 4.43 24.85 -47.58
C GLY A 343 5.59 24.51 -48.55
N GLY A 344 6.37 25.49 -49.00
CA GLY A 344 7.42 25.30 -50.01
C GLY A 344 6.88 25.10 -51.45
N ASP A 345 7.78 24.94 -52.42
CA ASP A 345 7.46 24.62 -53.84
C ASP A 345 6.56 25.61 -54.59
N GLY A 346 6.63 26.91 -54.25
CA GLY A 346 5.89 27.97 -54.95
C GLY A 346 4.39 27.99 -54.67
N ARG A 347 3.93 27.33 -53.60
CA ARG A 347 2.54 27.41 -53.12
C ARG A 347 2.29 28.72 -52.38
N VAL A 348 1.03 29.17 -52.41
CA VAL A 348 0.59 30.39 -51.73
C VAL A 348 -0.75 30.20 -51.03
N CYS A 349 -1.02 31.04 -50.03
CA CYS A 349 -2.29 31.04 -49.33
C CYS A 349 -3.41 31.65 -50.19
N CYS A 350 -4.45 30.86 -50.45
CA CYS A 350 -5.66 31.27 -51.15
C CYS A 350 -6.90 30.87 -50.35
N GLY A 351 -7.68 31.84 -49.88
CA GLY A 351 -8.95 31.56 -49.17
C GLY A 351 -8.81 30.65 -47.94
N GLY A 352 -7.68 30.72 -47.22
CA GLY A 352 -7.42 29.88 -46.04
C GLY A 352 -6.68 28.56 -46.32
N ALA A 353 -6.45 28.20 -47.59
CA ALA A 353 -5.77 26.97 -47.99
C ALA A 353 -4.41 27.25 -48.65
N CYS A 354 -3.44 26.37 -48.44
CA CYS A 354 -2.15 26.42 -49.12
C CYS A 354 -2.24 25.77 -50.51
N SER A 355 -2.38 26.59 -51.54
CA SER A 355 -2.71 26.17 -52.91
C SER A 355 -1.55 26.38 -53.89
N ARG A 356 -1.48 25.51 -54.91
CA ARG A 356 -0.60 25.72 -56.07
C ARG A 356 -1.32 26.59 -57.11
N LEU A 357 -0.54 27.42 -57.80
CA LEU A 357 -1.06 28.34 -58.82
C LEU A 357 -1.11 27.73 -60.24
N ASP A 358 -1.01 26.41 -60.33
CA ASP A 358 -1.03 25.62 -61.57
C ASP A 358 -2.34 24.85 -61.78
N SER A 359 -3.34 25.11 -60.93
CA SER A 359 -4.65 24.45 -60.97
C SER A 359 -5.70 25.30 -61.68
N ASN A 360 -6.75 24.66 -62.19
CA ASN A 360 -7.86 25.34 -62.84
C ASN A 360 -8.65 26.28 -61.92
N ASP A 361 -8.48 26.20 -60.59
CA ASP A 361 -9.21 27.02 -59.60
C ASP A 361 -8.35 28.13 -58.97
N HIS A 362 -7.03 28.10 -59.21
CA HIS A 362 -6.08 29.10 -58.74
C HIS A 362 -5.05 29.42 -59.83
N CYS A 363 -5.46 29.57 -61.08
CA CYS A 363 -4.51 29.64 -62.19
C CYS A 363 -3.80 31.00 -62.27
N GLY A 364 -2.49 31.00 -62.06
CA GLY A 364 -1.68 32.23 -62.03
C GLY A 364 -1.84 33.03 -60.73
N ALA A 365 -3.06 33.07 -60.17
CA ALA A 365 -3.32 33.69 -58.87
C ALA A 365 -4.51 33.07 -58.14
N CYS A 366 -4.70 33.50 -56.88
CA CYS A 366 -5.77 33.01 -56.03
C CYS A 366 -7.16 33.28 -56.64
N ARG A 367 -8.02 32.24 -56.64
CA ARG A 367 -9.43 32.28 -57.05
C ARG A 367 -9.66 32.52 -58.55
N VAL A 368 -8.61 32.50 -59.36
CA VAL A 368 -8.73 32.53 -60.83
C VAL A 368 -9.18 31.16 -61.32
N SER A 369 -10.49 30.99 -61.54
CA SER A 369 -11.06 29.73 -62.00
C SER A 369 -11.20 29.67 -63.52
N CYS A 370 -10.23 29.07 -64.21
CA CYS A 370 -10.29 28.83 -65.65
C CYS A 370 -11.48 27.94 -66.04
N ALA A 371 -11.82 26.97 -65.18
CA ALA A 371 -12.94 26.07 -65.39
C ALA A 371 -14.28 26.82 -65.49
N SER A 372 -14.45 27.90 -64.72
CA SER A 372 -15.68 28.70 -64.70
C SER A 372 -16.01 29.38 -66.05
N ILE A 373 -15.02 29.54 -66.92
CA ILE A 373 -15.18 30.12 -68.26
C ILE A 373 -14.91 29.09 -69.39
N GLY A 374 -14.86 27.80 -69.06
CA GLY A 374 -14.64 26.73 -70.04
C GLY A 374 -13.21 26.69 -70.62
N THR A 375 -12.23 27.17 -69.86
CA THR A 375 -10.81 27.20 -70.25
C THR A 375 -9.97 26.32 -69.34
N THR A 376 -8.69 26.12 -69.69
CA THR A 376 -7.76 25.29 -68.91
C THR A 376 -6.57 26.13 -68.45
N CYS A 377 -6.08 25.86 -67.25
CA CYS A 377 -4.85 26.44 -66.74
C CYS A 377 -3.65 25.81 -67.43
N ALA A 378 -2.74 26.63 -67.95
CA ALA A 378 -1.55 26.17 -68.62
C ALA A 378 -0.35 27.08 -68.33
N PRO A 379 0.89 26.57 -68.42
CA PRO A 379 2.09 27.38 -68.25
C PRO A 379 2.25 28.37 -69.41
N THR A 380 2.59 29.62 -69.11
CA THR A 380 2.74 30.69 -70.10
C THR A 380 4.10 30.65 -70.83
N GLY A 381 5.06 29.86 -70.33
CA GLY A 381 6.42 29.79 -70.86
C GLY A 381 7.38 30.86 -70.31
N THR A 382 6.87 31.85 -69.57
CA THR A 382 7.66 32.95 -68.96
C THR A 382 7.71 32.88 -67.43
N GLY A 383 7.38 31.73 -66.84
CA GLY A 383 7.45 31.51 -65.40
C GLY A 383 6.14 31.66 -64.61
N GLY A 384 4.99 31.65 -65.30
CA GLY A 384 3.66 31.71 -64.66
C GLY A 384 2.62 30.79 -65.33
N PHE A 385 1.38 30.89 -64.86
CA PHE A 385 0.23 30.13 -65.37
C PHE A 385 -0.90 31.08 -65.76
N GLY A 386 -1.72 30.69 -66.74
CA GLY A 386 -2.89 31.47 -67.14
C GLY A 386 -3.97 30.62 -67.78
N CYS A 387 -5.17 31.18 -67.90
CA CYS A 387 -6.30 30.51 -68.54
C CYS A 387 -6.17 30.59 -70.07
N VAL A 388 -5.92 29.45 -70.71
CA VAL A 388 -5.78 29.32 -72.17
C VAL A 388 -7.06 28.84 -72.84
N GLY A 389 -7.35 29.36 -74.03
CA GLY A 389 -8.52 29.01 -74.83
C GLY A 389 -9.71 29.94 -74.63
N CYS A 390 -9.51 31.15 -74.11
CA CYS A 390 -10.57 32.15 -74.00
C CYS A 390 -11.12 32.54 -75.39
N THR A 391 -12.36 33.01 -75.43
CA THR A 391 -13.03 33.44 -76.68
C THR A 391 -13.54 34.88 -76.65
N THR A 392 -13.70 35.47 -75.46
CA THR A 392 -14.18 36.85 -75.29
C THR A 392 -13.48 37.57 -74.14
N ASP A 393 -13.31 38.88 -74.26
CA ASP A 393 -12.82 39.72 -73.16
C ASP A 393 -13.72 39.64 -71.94
N ALA A 394 -15.04 39.55 -72.14
CA ALA A 394 -16.01 39.45 -71.06
C ALA A 394 -15.77 38.23 -70.15
N ALA A 395 -15.41 37.07 -70.75
CA ALA A 395 -15.06 35.87 -70.00
C ALA A 395 -13.77 36.08 -69.16
N CYS A 396 -12.76 36.73 -69.71
CA CYS A 396 -11.55 37.02 -68.93
C CYS A 396 -11.80 38.01 -67.80
N ARG A 397 -12.66 39.02 -68.02
CA ARG A 397 -13.04 40.00 -66.99
C ARG A 397 -13.84 39.40 -65.84
N SER A 398 -14.57 38.30 -66.06
CA SER A 398 -15.35 37.65 -65.00
C SER A 398 -14.51 36.83 -64.02
N ILE A 399 -13.29 36.43 -64.40
CA ILE A 399 -12.36 35.68 -63.54
C ILE A 399 -11.12 36.47 -63.11
N LEU A 400 -10.92 37.65 -63.69
CA LEU A 400 -9.85 38.60 -63.39
C LEU A 400 -10.47 39.97 -63.02
N ASN A 401 -10.08 41.04 -63.70
CA ASN A 401 -10.59 42.39 -63.47
C ASN A 401 -11.09 43.04 -64.76
N GLY A 402 -11.63 44.26 -64.66
CA GLY A 402 -12.22 44.99 -65.80
C GLY A 402 -11.24 45.31 -66.95
N ALA A 403 -9.92 45.24 -66.72
CA ALA A 403 -8.88 45.45 -67.71
C ALA A 403 -8.44 44.15 -68.41
N ALA A 404 -9.04 43.00 -68.07
CA ALA A 404 -8.73 41.74 -68.70
C ALA A 404 -9.22 41.68 -70.15
N THR A 405 -8.38 41.11 -71.00
CA THR A 405 -8.66 40.85 -72.42
C THR A 405 -8.31 39.40 -72.76
N CYS A 406 -9.02 38.87 -73.74
CA CYS A 406 -8.71 37.58 -74.33
C CYS A 406 -7.84 37.81 -75.57
N TYR A 407 -6.59 37.35 -75.55
CA TYR A 407 -5.66 37.65 -76.64
C TYR A 407 -4.79 36.48 -77.05
N GLY A 408 -4.66 36.31 -78.36
CA GLY A 408 -3.63 35.50 -79.01
C GLY A 408 -3.32 36.05 -80.40
N ALA A 409 -2.21 36.77 -80.58
CA ALA A 409 -1.86 37.35 -81.87
C ALA A 409 -1.41 36.31 -82.91
N SER A 410 -0.88 35.17 -82.49
CA SER A 410 -0.33 34.15 -83.38
C SER A 410 -0.33 32.73 -82.77
N GLY A 411 -1.20 32.48 -81.79
CA GLY A 411 -1.24 31.25 -81.00
C GLY A 411 -2.53 31.14 -80.16
N PRO A 412 -2.63 30.16 -79.25
CA PRO A 412 -3.82 30.01 -78.41
C PRO A 412 -4.04 31.29 -77.58
N ALA A 413 -5.30 31.71 -77.44
CA ALA A 413 -5.65 32.95 -76.75
C ALA A 413 -5.66 32.77 -75.23
N TRP A 414 -5.13 33.74 -74.50
CA TRP A 414 -5.02 33.70 -73.04
C TRP A 414 -5.77 34.87 -72.40
N CYS A 415 -6.35 34.62 -71.22
CA CYS A 415 -6.84 35.70 -70.37
C CYS A 415 -5.67 36.45 -69.73
N ARG A 416 -5.63 37.77 -69.93
CA ARG A 416 -4.56 38.64 -69.42
C ARG A 416 -5.05 40.04 -69.11
N CYS A 417 -4.51 40.65 -68.06
CA CYS A 417 -4.76 42.06 -67.74
C CYS A 417 -3.88 42.98 -68.61
N GLN A 418 -4.46 44.04 -69.17
CA GLN A 418 -3.68 45.10 -69.83
C GLN A 418 -3.31 46.17 -68.81
N CYS A 419 -2.02 46.42 -68.59
CA CYS A 419 -1.58 47.59 -67.83
C CYS A 419 -1.56 48.83 -68.75
N PRO A 420 -1.91 50.03 -68.23
CA PRO A 420 -1.69 51.28 -68.95
C PRO A 420 -0.19 51.57 -69.12
N ILE A 421 0.14 52.25 -70.22
CA ILE A 421 1.52 52.52 -70.69
C ILE A 421 2.21 53.61 -69.85
N ASP A 422 1.51 54.22 -68.88
CA ASP A 422 1.99 55.35 -68.08
C ASP A 422 2.68 54.94 -66.76
N GLY A 423 2.81 53.63 -66.49
CA GLY A 423 3.54 53.10 -65.34
C GLY A 423 2.87 53.35 -63.99
N THR A 424 1.61 53.84 -63.96
CA THR A 424 0.94 54.26 -62.72
C THR A 424 0.19 53.15 -61.98
N ILE A 425 0.11 51.93 -62.53
CA ILE A 425 -0.44 50.77 -61.82
C ILE A 425 0.71 49.92 -61.31
N CYS A 426 1.37 50.35 -60.22
CA CYS A 426 2.32 49.51 -59.47
C CYS A 426 2.60 49.98 -58.03
N ASP A 427 1.75 50.80 -57.41
CA ASP A 427 1.76 50.92 -55.94
C ASP A 427 0.69 49.97 -55.37
N ASP A 428 1.10 49.10 -54.45
CA ASP A 428 0.34 47.95 -53.91
C ASP A 428 -0.03 46.84 -54.93
N GLY A 429 0.71 46.70 -56.03
CA GLY A 429 0.61 45.53 -56.90
C GLY A 429 -0.77 45.34 -57.55
N GLY A 430 -1.25 46.37 -58.28
CA GLY A 430 -2.57 46.44 -58.95
C GLY A 430 -2.91 45.34 -59.99
N CYS A 431 -2.16 44.25 -60.00
CA CYS A 431 -2.57 42.97 -60.55
C CYS A 431 -3.55 42.22 -59.62
N GLY A 432 -3.63 42.63 -58.35
CA GLY A 432 -4.33 41.92 -57.28
C GLY A 432 -3.35 41.06 -56.45
N PRO A 433 -3.71 40.67 -55.22
CA PRO A 433 -2.85 39.84 -54.37
C PRO A 433 -2.55 38.49 -55.05
N GLY A 434 -1.27 38.10 -55.05
CA GLY A 434 -0.79 36.84 -55.65
C GLY A 434 -0.26 36.95 -57.08
N PHE A 435 -0.38 38.11 -57.72
CA PHE A 435 0.19 38.34 -59.05
C PHE A 435 1.54 39.10 -58.96
N ARG A 436 2.54 38.74 -59.78
CA ARG A 436 3.78 39.52 -59.98
C ARG A 436 3.67 40.36 -61.26
N CYS A 437 4.41 41.46 -61.35
CA CYS A 437 4.62 42.17 -62.60
C CYS A 437 5.91 41.63 -63.25
N ASN A 438 5.85 41.22 -64.52
CA ASN A 438 7.07 40.92 -65.31
C ASN A 438 7.32 42.12 -66.21
N ASP A 439 8.45 42.78 -65.97
CA ASP A 439 9.01 43.74 -66.89
C ASP A 439 9.74 42.97 -67.99
N ASP A 440 9.07 42.71 -69.10
CA ASP A 440 9.80 42.41 -70.33
C ASP A 440 10.45 43.71 -70.81
N THR A 441 11.78 43.79 -70.71
CA THR A 441 12.59 44.98 -71.05
C THR A 441 12.62 45.32 -72.55
N GLY A 442 11.65 44.85 -73.34
CA GLY A 442 11.58 45.03 -74.79
C GLY A 442 10.18 45.40 -75.29
N PHE A 443 9.83 46.68 -75.21
CA PHE A 443 8.79 47.38 -76.00
C PHE A 443 7.42 46.69 -76.17
N GLY A 444 6.97 45.90 -75.19
CA GLY A 444 5.60 45.39 -75.07
C GLY A 444 4.86 46.03 -73.88
N PRO A 445 3.51 46.03 -73.85
CA PRO A 445 2.77 46.52 -72.68
C PRO A 445 3.08 45.65 -71.45
N HIS A 446 3.25 46.28 -70.28
CA HIS A 446 3.44 45.60 -68.99
C HIS A 446 2.24 44.69 -68.68
N TYR A 447 2.49 43.58 -68.00
CA TYR A 447 1.45 42.59 -67.72
C TYR A 447 1.56 42.03 -66.30
N CYS A 448 0.40 41.62 -65.79
CA CYS A 448 0.18 41.06 -64.47
C CYS A 448 0.11 39.52 -64.56
N PHE A 449 0.82 38.79 -63.70
CA PHE A 449 0.96 37.33 -63.73
C PHE A 449 0.65 36.65 -62.43
#